data_AF-D6WPI6-F1
#
_entry.id   AF-D6WPI6-F1
#
_cell.length_a   1.000
_cell.length_b   1.000
_cell.length_c   1.000
_cell.angle_alpha   90.00
_cell.angle_beta   90.00
_cell.angle_gamma   90.00
#
_symmetry.space_group_name_H-M   'P 1'
#
loop_
_entity.id
_entity.type
_entity.pdbx_description
1 polymer ?
#
loop_
_entity_poly.entity_id
_entity_poly.type
_entity_poly.pdbx_seq_one_letter_code
_entity_poly.pdbx_strand_id
1 'polypeptide(L)'
;MEEENSWVFDSLVAFLNGPIWSAPLDSFIEEKSLIFEPNVTDNEEYKNIFDEFKNLVDFMLGNFMEDIGITPEQFEEACNKGHTYHVNFNHNIFEQIWAANDYEMFKRMMTQRNVELQLEALELIERKYGITPQSFVPKKKDDKVETAVTIEKSSDFEKEILNEVAKNFPKEEASSSEPETEVQYILEEKEILEKALKETKEPKVTEEKQKKVDVIKTETKAEINYDRKQTEINPAELQKRQEYLRAQRDKLVALKKEARKKHLGSDNGTKDKAKVRPKSAKAAEAVLSGEKPESQQLQLRKALAERLKTEVVSNKI
;
A
#
# COMPACT_ATOMS: atom_id res chain seq x y z
N MET A 1 -10.95 36.74 -7.97
CA MET A 1 -10.20 35.96 -8.98
C MET A 1 -9.04 35.14 -8.39
N GLU A 2 -8.07 35.69 -7.64
CA GLU A 2 -7.03 34.82 -7.00
C GLU A 2 -7.56 34.03 -5.80
N GLU A 3 -8.38 34.64 -4.94
CA GLU A 3 -9.02 33.96 -3.81
C GLU A 3 -10.13 32.96 -4.22
N GLU A 4 -10.70 33.11 -5.42
CA GLU A 4 -11.83 32.29 -5.90
C GLU A 4 -11.43 30.88 -6.33
N ASN A 5 -10.15 30.58 -6.52
CA ASN A 5 -9.69 29.23 -6.87
C ASN A 5 -8.87 28.58 -5.75
N SER A 6 -8.52 29.32 -4.70
CA SER A 6 -7.68 28.81 -3.61
C SER A 6 -8.44 27.80 -2.74
N TRP A 7 -9.74 28.03 -2.52
CA TRP A 7 -10.62 27.08 -1.82
C TRP A 7 -10.77 25.73 -2.53
N VAL A 8 -10.65 25.71 -3.87
CA VAL A 8 -10.74 24.48 -4.68
C VAL A 8 -9.59 23.55 -4.34
N PHE A 9 -8.38 24.11 -4.27
CA PHE A 9 -7.18 23.35 -3.90
C PHE A 9 -7.25 22.85 -2.47
N ASP A 10 -7.69 23.67 -1.52
CA ASP A 10 -7.85 23.26 -0.11
C ASP A 10 -8.89 22.13 0.03
N SER A 11 -9.98 22.20 -0.73
CA SER A 11 -11.00 21.16 -0.80
C SER A 11 -10.44 19.86 -1.38
N LEU A 12 -9.61 19.94 -2.41
CA LEU A 12 -8.93 18.79 -3.00
C LEU A 12 -7.96 18.14 -2.01
N VAL A 13 -7.18 18.93 -1.28
CA VAL A 13 -6.26 18.43 -0.25
C VAL A 13 -7.03 17.70 0.86
N ALA A 14 -8.16 18.28 1.31
CA ALA A 14 -9.01 17.66 2.30
C ALA A 14 -9.61 16.34 1.78
N PHE A 15 -10.04 16.31 0.52
CA PHE A 15 -10.56 15.12 -0.14
C PHE A 15 -9.50 14.00 -0.23
N LEU A 16 -8.30 14.32 -0.72
CA LEU A 16 -7.20 13.35 -0.89
C LEU A 16 -6.70 12.77 0.45
N ASN A 17 -6.76 13.56 1.53
CA ASN A 17 -6.43 13.09 2.89
C ASN A 17 -7.61 12.36 3.56
N GLY A 18 -8.80 12.38 2.97
CA GLY A 18 -10.01 11.82 3.54
C GLY A 18 -10.21 10.33 3.22
N PRO A 19 -11.05 9.63 4.02
CA PRO A 19 -11.34 8.20 3.82
C PRO A 19 -12.13 7.92 2.54
N ILE A 20 -12.80 8.93 1.98
CA ILE A 20 -13.52 8.79 0.70
C ILE A 20 -12.52 8.52 -0.44
N TRP A 21 -11.35 9.18 -0.41
CA TRP A 21 -10.25 8.88 -1.32
C TRP A 21 -9.51 7.63 -0.88
N SER A 22 -8.97 7.61 0.35
CA SER A 22 -7.98 6.61 0.71
C SER A 22 -8.54 5.19 0.74
N ALA A 23 -9.75 4.98 1.25
CA ALA A 23 -10.27 3.62 1.43
C ALA A 23 -10.49 2.81 0.13
N PRO A 24 -11.12 3.34 -0.94
CA PRO A 24 -11.23 2.59 -2.20
C PRO A 24 -9.85 2.32 -2.82
N LEU A 25 -8.92 3.28 -2.77
CA LEU A 25 -7.58 3.12 -3.31
C LEU A 25 -6.76 2.10 -2.52
N ASP A 26 -6.70 2.24 -1.19
CA ASP A 26 -5.97 1.32 -0.31
C ASP A 26 -6.53 -0.11 -0.42
N SER A 27 -7.87 -0.26 -0.50
CA SER A 27 -8.48 -1.58 -0.69
C SER A 27 -8.16 -2.19 -2.06
N PHE A 28 -8.14 -1.38 -3.11
CA PHE A 28 -7.73 -1.84 -4.43
C PHE A 28 -6.26 -2.29 -4.43
N ILE A 29 -5.36 -1.47 -3.89
CA ILE A 29 -3.93 -1.75 -3.85
C ILE A 29 -3.68 -3.02 -3.04
N GLU A 30 -4.32 -3.19 -1.89
CA GLU A 30 -4.18 -4.40 -1.07
C GLU A 30 -4.71 -5.66 -1.77
N GLU A 31 -5.92 -5.61 -2.36
CA GLU A 31 -6.52 -6.77 -3.04
C GLU A 31 -5.73 -7.17 -4.29
N LYS A 32 -5.27 -6.20 -5.07
CA LYS A 32 -4.60 -6.46 -6.35
C LYS A 32 -3.10 -6.71 -6.20
N SER A 33 -2.48 -6.28 -5.10
CA SER A 33 -1.05 -6.51 -4.83
C SER A 33 -0.72 -7.96 -4.54
N LEU A 34 -1.71 -8.80 -4.22
CA LEU A 34 -1.51 -10.20 -3.83
C LEU A 34 -0.71 -11.04 -4.84
N ILE A 35 -0.75 -10.66 -6.13
CA ILE A 35 -0.01 -11.33 -7.21
C ILE A 35 1.35 -10.70 -7.51
N PHE A 36 1.66 -9.52 -6.94
CA PHE A 36 2.89 -8.77 -7.22
C PHE A 36 4.03 -9.27 -6.34
N GLU A 37 4.89 -10.13 -6.90
CA GLU A 37 6.05 -10.67 -6.20
C GLU A 37 7.37 -10.07 -6.73
N PRO A 38 8.37 -9.78 -5.87
CA PRO A 38 9.63 -9.16 -6.26
C PRO A 38 10.41 -9.90 -7.35
N ASN A 39 10.26 -11.23 -7.41
CA ASN A 39 11.01 -12.11 -8.31
C ASN A 39 10.25 -12.47 -9.60
N VAL A 40 9.04 -11.93 -9.79
CA VAL A 40 8.21 -12.23 -10.95
C VAL A 40 8.41 -11.19 -12.04
N THR A 41 8.69 -11.65 -13.26
CA THR A 41 8.83 -10.80 -14.44
C THR A 41 7.50 -10.13 -14.79
N ASP A 42 7.60 -8.97 -15.45
CA ASP A 42 6.42 -8.24 -15.92
C ASP A 42 5.49 -9.10 -16.79
N ASN A 43 4.18 -8.94 -16.63
CA ASN A 43 3.16 -9.73 -17.33
C ASN A 43 1.94 -8.88 -17.71
N GLU A 44 1.06 -9.42 -18.56
CA GLU A 44 -0.13 -8.69 -19.03
C GLU A 44 -1.14 -8.42 -17.92
N GLU A 45 -1.22 -9.29 -16.91
CA GLU A 45 -2.14 -9.13 -15.78
C GLU A 45 -1.80 -7.88 -14.96
N TYR A 46 -0.51 -7.61 -14.73
CA TYR A 46 -0.05 -6.41 -14.04
C TYR A 46 -0.42 -5.13 -14.80
N LYS A 47 -0.35 -5.16 -16.14
CA LYS A 47 -0.75 -4.04 -17.00
C LYS A 47 -2.26 -3.82 -16.97
N ASN A 48 -3.05 -4.89 -16.98
CA ASN A 48 -4.50 -4.79 -16.83
C ASN A 48 -4.88 -4.17 -15.48
N ILE A 49 -4.23 -4.59 -14.39
CA ILE A 49 -4.45 -4.00 -13.07
C ILE A 49 -3.99 -2.54 -13.04
N PHE A 50 -2.91 -2.19 -13.73
CA PHE A 50 -2.48 -0.80 -13.87
C PHE A 50 -3.52 0.07 -14.59
N ASP A 51 -4.16 -0.46 -15.64
CA ASP A 51 -5.27 0.21 -16.31
C ASP A 51 -6.49 0.38 -15.38
N GLU A 52 -6.85 -0.65 -14.61
CA GLU A 52 -7.89 -0.56 -13.57
C GLU A 52 -7.56 0.50 -12.51
N PHE A 53 -6.29 0.58 -12.08
CA PHE A 53 -5.84 1.57 -11.10
C PHE A 53 -5.96 3.00 -11.61
N LYS A 54 -5.53 3.24 -12.85
CA LYS A 54 -5.68 4.55 -13.52
C LYS A 54 -7.14 4.97 -13.60
N ASN A 55 -8.01 4.06 -14.01
CA ASN A 55 -9.44 4.33 -14.12
C ASN A 55 -10.06 4.63 -12.75
N LEU A 56 -9.62 3.93 -11.69
CA LEU A 56 -10.07 4.20 -10.33
C LEU A 56 -9.65 5.60 -9.86
N VAL A 57 -8.39 5.98 -10.03
CA VAL A 57 -7.91 7.34 -9.70
C VAL A 57 -8.71 8.41 -10.46
N ASP A 58 -8.86 8.23 -11.77
CA ASP A 58 -9.59 9.16 -12.64
C ASP A 58 -11.08 9.23 -12.26
N PHE A 59 -11.69 8.10 -11.85
CA PHE A 59 -13.08 8.06 -11.41
C PHE A 59 -13.29 8.80 -10.09
N MET A 60 -12.37 8.63 -9.13
CA MET A 60 -12.46 9.29 -7.83
C MET A 60 -12.29 10.82 -7.95
N LEU A 61 -11.32 11.27 -8.75
CA LEU A 61 -11.14 12.71 -9.05
C LEU A 61 -12.36 13.29 -9.79
N GLY A 62 -12.95 12.53 -10.72
CA GLY A 62 -14.14 12.94 -11.46
C GLY A 62 -15.35 13.17 -10.59
N ASN A 63 -15.66 12.21 -9.72
CA ASN A 63 -16.77 12.33 -8.78
C ASN A 63 -16.55 13.46 -7.77
N PHE A 64 -15.30 13.71 -7.36
CA PHE A 64 -14.97 14.87 -6.53
C PHE A 64 -15.32 16.18 -7.24
N MET A 65 -14.86 16.38 -8.48
CA MET A 65 -15.15 17.61 -9.24
C MET A 65 -16.65 17.83 -9.43
N GLU A 66 -17.40 16.76 -9.72
CA GLU A 66 -18.85 16.85 -9.85
C GLU A 66 -19.54 17.26 -8.54
N ASP A 67 -19.04 16.83 -7.39
CA ASP A 67 -19.60 17.19 -6.09
C ASP A 67 -19.37 18.65 -5.72
N ILE A 68 -18.19 19.19 -6.04
CA ILE A 68 -17.86 20.59 -5.78
C ILE A 68 -18.29 21.52 -6.92
N GLY A 69 -18.75 20.97 -8.04
CA GLY A 69 -19.30 21.72 -9.17
C GLY A 69 -18.27 22.51 -9.97
N ILE A 70 -17.04 21.97 -10.11
CA ILE A 70 -15.97 22.63 -10.87
C ILE A 70 -15.73 21.96 -12.23
N THR A 71 -15.18 22.72 -13.18
CA THR A 71 -14.75 22.18 -14.47
C THR A 71 -13.30 21.64 -14.42
N PRO A 72 -12.90 20.79 -15.38
CA PRO A 72 -11.51 20.34 -15.52
C PRO A 72 -10.49 21.49 -15.60
N GLU A 73 -10.85 22.58 -16.29
CA GLU A 73 -10.00 23.75 -16.44
C GLU A 73 -9.82 24.48 -15.11
N GLN A 74 -10.88 24.59 -14.30
CA GLN A 74 -10.80 25.17 -12.95
C GLN A 74 -9.97 24.29 -12.01
N PHE A 75 -10.07 22.96 -12.15
CA PHE A 75 -9.23 22.01 -11.40
C PHE A 75 -7.75 22.17 -11.75
N GLU A 76 -7.43 22.23 -13.05
CA GLU A 76 -6.07 22.43 -13.53
C GLU A 76 -5.52 23.79 -13.08
N GLU A 77 -6.32 24.84 -13.20
CA GLU A 77 -5.98 26.18 -12.74
C GLU A 77 -5.73 26.22 -11.23
N ALA A 78 -6.55 25.54 -10.42
CA ALA A 78 -6.35 25.41 -8.98
C ALA A 78 -5.08 24.63 -8.61
N CYS A 79 -4.74 23.57 -9.37
CA CYS A 79 -3.48 22.84 -9.21
C CYS A 79 -2.27 23.72 -9.57
N ASN A 80 -2.35 24.48 -10.66
CA ASN A 80 -1.26 25.33 -11.15
C ASN A 80 -1.05 26.58 -10.30
N LYS A 81 -2.13 27.18 -9.78
CA LYS A 81 -2.11 28.38 -8.93
C LYS A 81 -1.92 28.07 -7.44
N GLY A 82 -1.69 26.81 -7.07
CA GLY A 82 -1.72 26.30 -5.70
C GLY A 82 -1.05 27.23 -4.66
N HIS A 83 -1.60 27.23 -3.45
CA HIS A 83 -1.29 28.18 -2.37
C HIS A 83 0.21 28.42 -2.12
N THR A 84 0.49 29.63 -1.62
CA THR A 84 1.78 30.12 -1.09
C THR A 84 2.19 29.49 0.24
N TYR A 85 1.36 28.60 0.82
CA TYR A 85 1.59 27.97 2.13
C TYR A 85 1.81 26.48 2.00
N HIS A 86 2.62 25.93 2.93
CA HIS A 86 2.98 24.53 2.98
C HIS A 86 1.76 23.65 3.24
N VAL A 87 1.51 22.69 2.36
CA VAL A 87 0.38 21.77 2.46
C VAL A 87 0.86 20.39 2.86
N ASN A 88 0.28 19.88 3.95
CA ASN A 88 0.59 18.54 4.45
C ASN A 88 -0.17 17.48 3.63
N PHE A 89 0.53 16.90 2.67
CA PHE A 89 0.10 15.68 1.99
C PHE A 89 0.73 14.47 2.69
N ASN A 90 -0.08 13.43 2.89
CA ASN A 90 0.46 12.13 3.30
C ASN A 90 1.33 11.55 2.17
N HIS A 91 2.49 10.98 2.51
CA HIS A 91 3.43 10.40 1.53
C HIS A 91 2.75 9.38 0.60
N ASN A 92 1.81 8.60 1.14
CA ASN A 92 1.00 7.63 0.39
C ASN A 92 0.21 8.26 -0.77
N ILE A 93 -0.30 9.49 -0.60
CA ILE A 93 -1.10 10.18 -1.64
C ILE A 93 -0.21 10.55 -2.82
N PHE A 94 1.00 11.05 -2.55
CA PHE A 94 1.99 11.35 -3.58
C PHE A 94 2.31 10.11 -4.40
N GLU A 95 2.58 9.00 -3.71
CA GLU A 95 2.90 7.73 -4.34
C GLU A 95 1.74 7.23 -5.22
N GLN A 96 0.49 7.26 -4.72
CA GLN A 96 -0.69 6.84 -5.48
C GLN A 96 -0.90 7.66 -6.76
N ILE A 97 -0.80 9.00 -6.67
CA ILE A 97 -1.00 9.87 -7.84
C ILE A 97 0.15 9.72 -8.85
N TRP A 98 1.39 9.55 -8.40
CA TRP A 98 2.51 9.28 -9.30
C TRP A 98 2.47 7.90 -9.93
N ALA A 99 2.16 6.87 -9.14
CA ALA A 99 1.98 5.51 -9.61
C ALA A 99 0.98 5.46 -10.76
N ALA A 100 -0.13 6.20 -10.69
CA ALA A 100 -1.12 6.20 -11.76
C ALA A 100 -0.63 6.86 -13.07
N ASN A 101 0.53 7.52 -13.08
CA ASN A 101 1.17 8.06 -14.29
C ASN A 101 2.42 7.28 -14.73
N ASP A 102 2.97 6.41 -13.88
CA ASP A 102 4.22 5.69 -14.11
C ASP A 102 4.06 4.21 -13.71
N TYR A 103 4.16 3.34 -14.71
CA TYR A 103 3.97 1.90 -14.52
C TYR A 103 5.02 1.27 -13.60
N GLU A 104 6.28 1.71 -13.66
CA GLU A 104 7.34 1.15 -12.83
C GLU A 104 7.14 1.56 -11.36
N MET A 105 6.72 2.81 -11.15
CA MET A 105 6.34 3.28 -9.81
C MET A 105 5.14 2.50 -9.28
N PHE A 106 4.12 2.28 -10.13
CA PHE A 106 2.97 1.46 -9.78
C PHE A 106 3.37 0.03 -9.39
N LYS A 107 4.14 -0.65 -10.24
CA LYS A 107 4.60 -2.02 -9.99
C LYS A 107 5.39 -2.11 -8.69
N ARG A 108 6.26 -1.14 -8.42
CA ARG A 108 7.02 -1.03 -7.17
C ARG A 108 6.10 -0.88 -5.97
N MET A 109 5.15 0.07 -6.01
CA MET A 109 4.16 0.29 -4.95
C MET A 109 3.34 -0.98 -4.67
N MET A 110 2.88 -1.67 -5.71
CA MET A 110 2.12 -2.92 -5.57
C MET A 110 2.96 -4.05 -4.96
N THR A 111 4.20 -4.20 -5.40
CA THR A 111 5.13 -5.20 -4.86
C THR A 111 5.43 -4.91 -3.38
N GLN A 112 5.68 -3.64 -3.06
CA GLN A 112 5.90 -3.18 -1.70
C GLN A 112 4.69 -3.49 -0.81
N ARG A 113 3.48 -3.16 -1.26
CA ARG A 113 2.26 -3.42 -0.49
C ARG A 113 2.05 -4.91 -0.22
N ASN A 114 2.36 -5.78 -1.16
CA ASN A 114 2.26 -7.23 -0.94
C ASN A 114 3.19 -7.70 0.20
N VAL A 115 4.43 -7.19 0.22
CA VAL A 115 5.40 -7.49 1.27
C VAL A 115 4.91 -6.95 2.62
N GLU A 116 4.38 -5.72 2.65
CA GLU A 116 3.79 -5.11 3.85
C GLU A 116 2.61 -5.94 4.39
N LEU A 117 1.72 -6.42 3.53
CA LEU A 117 0.59 -7.28 3.93
C LEU A 117 1.04 -8.62 4.51
N GLN A 118 2.11 -9.20 3.96
CA GLN A 118 2.70 -10.43 4.53
C GLN A 118 3.27 -10.17 5.92
N LEU A 119 3.94 -9.04 6.12
CA LEU A 119 4.45 -8.62 7.44
C LEU A 119 3.31 -8.36 8.45
N GLU A 120 2.24 -7.68 8.04
CA GLU A 120 1.06 -7.45 8.89
C GLU A 120 0.38 -8.78 9.27
N ALA A 121 0.27 -9.72 8.33
CA ALA A 121 -0.28 -11.05 8.61
C ALA A 121 0.59 -11.81 9.62
N LEU A 122 1.91 -11.76 9.47
CA LEU A 122 2.85 -12.35 10.43
C LEU A 122 2.74 -11.69 11.81
N GLU A 123 2.61 -10.36 11.89
CA GLU A 123 2.44 -9.66 13.17
C GLU A 123 1.14 -10.07 13.89
N LEU A 124 0.04 -10.23 13.16
CA LEU A 124 -1.22 -10.74 13.71
C LEU A 124 -1.08 -12.18 14.24
N ILE A 125 -0.30 -13.00 13.54
CA ILE A 125 0.01 -14.36 13.96
C ILE A 125 0.89 -14.35 15.23
N GLU A 126 1.95 -13.53 15.28
CA GLU A 126 2.83 -13.36 16.45
C GLU A 126 2.02 -12.96 17.70
N ARG A 127 1.13 -11.96 17.55
CA ARG A 127 0.26 -11.47 18.61
C ARG A 127 -0.68 -12.55 19.15
N LYS A 128 -1.14 -13.46 18.28
CA LYS A 128 -2.02 -14.59 18.65
C LYS A 128 -1.28 -15.66 19.45
N TYR A 129 -0.08 -16.04 19.03
CA TYR A 129 0.69 -17.10 19.69
C TYR A 129 1.43 -16.63 20.95
N GLY A 130 1.29 -15.35 21.34
CA GLY A 130 1.96 -14.80 22.52
C GLY A 130 3.49 -14.78 22.39
N ILE A 131 3.98 -14.91 21.16
CA ILE A 131 5.39 -14.91 20.82
C ILE A 131 5.80 -13.46 20.86
N THR A 132 6.40 -13.05 21.97
CA THR A 132 7.15 -11.80 21.95
C THR A 132 8.41 -12.09 21.15
N PRO A 133 8.71 -11.37 20.05
CA PRO A 133 9.97 -11.54 19.34
C PRO A 133 11.13 -11.48 20.34
N GLN A 134 12.16 -12.31 20.21
CA GLN A 134 13.33 -12.24 21.11
C GLN A 134 13.99 -10.84 21.11
N SER A 135 13.71 -10.01 20.11
CA SER A 135 14.02 -8.58 20.06
C SER A 135 13.38 -7.73 21.19
N PHE A 136 12.41 -8.27 21.93
CA PHE A 136 11.73 -7.62 23.06
C PHE A 136 12.08 -8.22 24.43
N VAL A 137 12.96 -9.23 24.51
CA VAL A 137 13.63 -9.52 25.78
C VAL A 137 14.68 -8.44 25.97
N PRO A 138 14.59 -7.57 27.00
CA PRO A 138 15.61 -6.55 27.22
C PRO A 138 16.96 -7.24 27.43
N LYS A 139 17.81 -7.23 26.40
CA LYS A 139 19.24 -7.46 26.59
C LYS A 139 19.68 -6.35 27.55
N LYS A 140 20.29 -6.76 28.66
CA LYS A 140 20.68 -5.86 29.75
C LYS A 140 21.32 -4.59 29.19
N LYS A 141 20.89 -3.46 29.72
CA LYS A 141 21.32 -2.08 29.43
C LYS A 141 22.77 -2.00 28.96
N ASP A 142 22.95 -1.75 27.68
CA ASP A 142 23.91 -0.83 27.07
C ASP A 142 24.02 -1.22 25.61
N ASP A 143 23.10 -0.69 24.79
CA ASP A 143 23.36 -0.34 23.39
C ASP A 143 22.12 0.37 22.84
N LYS A 144 22.31 1.62 22.41
CA LYS A 144 21.34 2.37 21.63
C LYS A 144 21.28 1.76 20.23
N VAL A 145 20.36 0.83 20.02
CA VAL A 145 19.98 0.43 18.66
C VAL A 145 18.51 0.74 18.49
N GLU A 146 18.26 1.88 17.84
CA GLU A 146 16.97 2.22 17.26
C GLU A 146 16.66 1.23 16.13
N THR A 147 15.98 0.14 16.46
CA THR A 147 15.31 -0.70 15.45
C THR A 147 13.83 -0.79 15.76
N ALA A 148 13.19 0.37 15.90
CA ALA A 148 11.83 0.53 15.44
C ALA A 148 11.93 0.72 13.92
N VAL A 149 11.64 -0.33 13.14
CA VAL A 149 11.35 -0.13 11.72
C VAL A 149 10.08 0.69 11.69
N THR A 150 10.24 2.00 11.48
CA THR A 150 9.15 2.96 11.36
C THR A 150 8.32 2.54 10.15
N ILE A 151 7.23 1.81 10.37
CA ILE A 151 6.14 1.72 9.41
C ILE A 151 5.70 3.18 9.20
N GLU A 152 6.13 3.76 8.08
CA GLU A 152 5.95 5.16 7.75
C GLU A 152 4.48 5.53 7.87
N LYS A 153 4.19 6.53 8.71
CA LYS A 153 2.89 7.22 8.93
C LYS A 153 1.72 6.63 8.14
N SER A 154 1.21 5.47 8.56
CA SER A 154 -0.14 5.07 8.15
C SER A 154 -1.12 6.09 8.71
N SER A 155 -2.11 6.47 7.91
CA SER A 155 -3.17 7.39 8.33
C SER A 155 -3.81 6.86 9.62
N ASP A 156 -4.27 7.75 10.51
CA ASP A 156 -4.93 7.33 11.75
C ASP A 156 -6.15 6.45 11.47
N PHE A 157 -6.81 6.66 10.33
CA PHE A 157 -7.87 5.78 9.81
C PHE A 157 -7.37 4.35 9.60
N GLU A 158 -6.22 4.16 8.96
CA GLU A 158 -5.67 2.84 8.64
C GLU A 158 -5.22 2.08 9.90
N LYS A 159 -4.71 2.80 10.91
CA LYS A 159 -4.42 2.21 12.23
C LYS A 159 -5.68 1.71 12.93
N GLU A 160 -6.79 2.44 12.79
CA GLU A 160 -8.07 2.03 13.35
C GLU A 160 -8.61 0.77 12.65
N ILE A 161 -8.52 0.71 11.32
CA ILE A 161 -8.84 -0.49 10.54
C ILE A 161 -8.02 -1.69 11.02
N LEU A 162 -6.69 -1.56 11.13
CA LEU A 162 -5.83 -2.65 11.56
C LEU A 162 -6.16 -3.12 12.99
N ASN A 163 -6.47 -2.20 13.90
CA ASN A 163 -6.89 -2.52 15.27
C ASN A 163 -8.24 -3.26 15.32
N GLU A 164 -9.20 -2.90 14.48
CA GLU A 164 -10.48 -3.62 14.37
C GLU A 164 -10.28 -5.02 13.81
N VAL A 165 -9.47 -5.15 12.75
CA VAL A 165 -9.15 -6.45 12.16
C VAL A 165 -8.44 -7.35 13.18
N ALA A 166 -7.48 -6.83 13.94
CA ALA A 166 -6.79 -7.59 14.99
C ALA A 166 -7.74 -8.15 16.06
N LYS A 167 -8.85 -7.47 16.36
CA LYS A 167 -9.88 -7.95 17.30
C LYS A 167 -10.75 -9.06 16.68
N ASN A 168 -11.04 -8.96 15.39
CA ASN A 168 -11.94 -9.86 14.67
C ASN A 168 -11.23 -11.03 13.97
N PHE A 169 -9.89 -11.03 13.95
CA PHE A 169 -9.11 -12.07 13.29
C PHE A 169 -9.33 -13.43 13.96
N PRO A 170 -9.85 -14.45 13.24
CA PRO A 170 -10.28 -15.71 13.87
C PRO A 170 -9.14 -16.47 14.55
N LYS A 171 -9.41 -16.96 15.75
CA LYS A 171 -8.54 -17.92 16.46
C LYS A 171 -8.79 -19.32 15.89
N GLU A 172 -8.21 -19.66 14.75
CA GLU A 172 -8.18 -21.07 14.30
C GLU A 172 -7.29 -21.89 15.26
N GLU A 173 -7.75 -23.08 15.65
CA GLU A 173 -6.99 -24.04 16.46
C GLU A 173 -5.78 -24.51 15.65
N ALA A 174 -4.57 -24.20 16.12
CA ALA A 174 -3.35 -24.70 15.51
C ALA A 174 -3.38 -26.22 15.55
N SER A 175 -3.30 -26.88 14.39
CA SER A 175 -3.12 -28.32 14.35
C SER A 175 -1.76 -28.65 14.94
N SER A 176 -1.77 -29.20 16.16
CA SER A 176 -0.73 -30.02 16.79
C SER A 176 0.56 -30.25 15.97
N SER A 177 1.44 -29.25 15.96
CA SER A 177 2.89 -29.36 15.77
C SER A 177 3.53 -28.33 16.71
N GLU A 178 4.73 -28.65 17.22
CA GLU A 178 5.37 -27.93 18.32
C GLU A 178 5.43 -26.41 18.04
N PRO A 179 4.87 -25.57 18.93
CA PRO A 179 4.73 -24.14 18.66
C PRO A 179 6.09 -23.46 18.42
N GLU A 180 7.18 -23.96 19.02
CA GLU A 180 8.52 -23.37 18.97
C GLU A 180 9.16 -23.39 17.57
N THR A 181 8.93 -24.43 16.77
CA THR A 181 9.42 -24.51 15.39
C THR A 181 8.67 -23.55 14.48
N GLU A 182 7.34 -23.50 14.58
CA GLU A 182 6.51 -22.58 13.81
C GLU A 182 6.87 -21.10 14.10
N VAL A 183 7.11 -20.78 15.38
CA VAL A 183 7.61 -19.47 15.85
C VAL A 183 8.91 -19.08 15.16
N GLN A 184 9.91 -19.97 15.22
CA GLN A 184 11.26 -19.66 14.78
C GLN A 184 11.28 -19.35 13.29
N TYR A 185 10.47 -20.06 12.52
CA TYR A 185 10.40 -19.81 11.10
C TYR A 185 9.58 -18.57 10.71
N ILE A 186 8.55 -18.20 11.49
CA ILE A 186 7.84 -16.92 11.31
C ILE A 186 8.82 -15.75 11.44
N LEU A 187 9.75 -15.84 12.39
CA LEU A 187 10.80 -14.84 12.59
C LEU A 187 11.80 -14.79 11.42
N GLU A 188 12.24 -15.95 10.91
CA GLU A 188 13.14 -16.01 9.73
C GLU A 188 12.48 -15.41 8.48
N GLU A 189 11.20 -15.70 8.26
CA GLU A 189 10.45 -15.20 7.11
C GLU A 189 10.21 -13.69 7.20
N LYS A 190 9.90 -13.20 8.40
CA LYS A 190 9.80 -11.77 8.70
C LYS A 190 11.10 -11.04 8.37
N GLU A 191 12.26 -11.58 8.74
CA GLU A 191 13.57 -10.98 8.45
C GLU A 191 13.84 -10.88 6.94
N ILE A 192 13.48 -11.93 6.17
CA ILE A 192 13.62 -11.94 4.70
C ILE A 192 12.72 -10.86 4.07
N LEU A 193 11.48 -10.74 4.53
CA LEU A 193 10.52 -9.76 4.01
C LEU A 193 10.89 -8.33 4.38
N GLU A 194 11.38 -8.07 5.60
CA GLU A 194 11.89 -6.75 5.99
C GLU A 194 13.09 -6.33 5.13
N LYS A 195 13.95 -7.27 4.76
CA LYS A 195 15.05 -7.00 3.83
C LYS A 195 14.55 -6.71 2.42
N ALA A 196 13.60 -7.49 1.90
CA ALA A 196 12.97 -7.24 0.61
C ALA A 196 12.30 -5.85 0.58
N LEU A 197 11.63 -5.46 1.67
CA LEU A 197 11.00 -4.16 1.81
C LEU A 197 12.03 -3.01 1.72
N LYS A 198 13.18 -3.15 2.40
CA LYS A 198 14.28 -2.16 2.31
C LYS A 198 14.83 -2.06 0.89
N GLU A 199 15.05 -3.18 0.21
CA GLU A 199 15.49 -3.21 -1.19
C GLU A 199 14.47 -2.58 -2.13
N THR A 200 13.16 -2.71 -1.85
CA THR A 200 12.12 -2.01 -2.61
C THR A 200 12.02 -0.52 -2.29
N LYS A 201 12.58 0.00 -1.20
CA LYS A 201 12.53 1.44 -0.83
C LYS A 201 13.74 2.24 -1.32
N GLU A 202 14.89 1.61 -1.53
CA GLU A 202 16.09 2.26 -2.05
C GLU A 202 16.35 1.89 -3.52
N PRO A 203 16.26 2.82 -4.50
CA PRO A 203 16.70 2.52 -5.85
C PRO A 203 18.23 2.34 -5.84
N LYS A 204 18.72 1.18 -6.32
CA LYS A 204 20.13 1.04 -6.69
C LYS A 204 20.43 2.05 -7.80
N VAL A 205 21.07 3.17 -7.45
CA VAL A 205 21.73 4.05 -8.41
C VAL A 205 22.85 3.23 -9.04
N THR A 206 22.57 2.61 -10.18
CA THR A 206 23.60 2.04 -11.03
C THR A 206 23.94 3.14 -12.03
N GLU A 207 25.04 3.85 -11.78
CA GLU A 207 25.62 4.79 -12.74
C GLU A 207 25.94 4.04 -14.04
N GLU A 208 25.19 4.32 -15.11
CA GLU A 208 25.52 3.90 -16.46
C GLU A 208 26.73 4.69 -16.97
N LYS A 209 27.91 4.07 -16.94
CA LYS A 209 28.98 4.40 -17.89
C LYS A 209 29.01 3.36 -19.00
N GLN A 210 28.59 3.79 -20.18
CA GLN A 210 28.75 3.11 -21.45
C GLN A 210 30.20 2.64 -21.66
N LYS A 211 30.39 1.35 -21.95
CA LYS A 211 31.40 0.85 -22.89
C LYS A 211 31.01 -0.52 -23.43
N LYS A 212 31.28 -0.69 -24.72
CA LYS A 212 30.82 -1.74 -25.63
C LYS A 212 31.39 -3.13 -25.30
N VAL A 213 30.52 -4.12 -25.45
CA VAL A 213 30.67 -5.47 -26.03
C VAL A 213 32.09 -6.07 -26.03
N ASP A 214 32.29 -7.13 -25.25
CA ASP A 214 32.91 -8.36 -25.74
C ASP A 214 32.37 -9.58 -24.97
N VAL A 215 32.14 -10.64 -25.74
CA VAL A 215 31.50 -11.90 -25.34
C VAL A 215 32.48 -12.79 -24.60
N ILE A 216 32.25 -13.10 -23.31
CA ILE A 216 32.70 -14.34 -22.68
C ILE A 216 31.64 -14.81 -21.67
N LYS A 217 31.11 -16.01 -21.93
CA LYS A 217 30.32 -16.82 -21.00
C LYS A 217 31.19 -17.19 -19.80
N THR A 218 30.82 -16.77 -18.59
CA THR A 218 31.16 -17.50 -17.36
C THR A 218 30.07 -17.27 -16.33
N GLU A 219 29.53 -18.39 -15.88
CA GLU A 219 28.60 -18.56 -14.79
C GLU A 219 29.10 -17.85 -13.52
N THR A 220 28.21 -17.12 -12.85
CA THR A 220 28.41 -16.82 -11.43
C THR A 220 27.05 -16.86 -10.76
N LYS A 221 26.65 -18.08 -10.40
CA LYS A 221 25.70 -18.31 -9.31
C LYS A 221 26.35 -17.70 -8.07
N ALA A 222 25.78 -16.62 -7.55
CA ALA A 222 26.14 -16.12 -6.24
C ALA A 222 25.60 -17.10 -5.20
N GLU A 223 26.41 -18.09 -4.85
CA GLU A 223 26.20 -18.93 -3.68
C GLU A 223 26.39 -18.06 -2.43
N ILE A 224 25.27 -17.65 -1.84
CA ILE A 224 25.25 -17.10 -0.49
C ILE A 224 25.42 -18.29 0.45
N ASN A 225 26.61 -18.43 1.01
CA ASN A 225 26.93 -19.46 1.99
C ASN A 225 26.19 -19.15 3.30
N TYR A 226 25.07 -19.83 3.52
CA TYR A 226 24.40 -19.86 4.81
C TYR A 226 24.89 -21.08 5.57
N ASP A 227 25.50 -20.85 6.72
CA ASP A 227 25.75 -21.87 7.74
C ASP A 227 24.39 -22.29 8.33
N ARG A 228 23.64 -23.08 7.56
CA ARG A 228 22.36 -23.65 7.94
C ARG A 228 22.64 -24.86 8.82
N LYS A 229 22.19 -24.81 10.07
CA LYS A 229 21.72 -26.03 10.73
C LYS A 229 20.47 -26.48 9.96
N GLN A 230 20.68 -27.24 8.89
CA GLN A 230 19.63 -27.89 8.13
C GLN A 230 18.97 -28.92 9.04
N THR A 231 17.87 -28.57 9.67
CA THR A 231 16.77 -29.54 9.74
C THR A 231 16.35 -29.77 8.29
N GLU A 232 16.51 -30.99 7.78
CA GLU A 232 16.03 -31.40 6.47
C GLU A 232 14.50 -31.29 6.44
N ILE A 233 13.98 -30.10 6.11
CA ILE A 233 12.54 -29.86 6.03
C ILE A 233 12.02 -30.48 4.74
N ASN A 234 10.91 -31.20 4.85
CA ASN A 234 10.25 -31.83 3.72
C ASN A 234 9.68 -30.75 2.77
N PRO A 235 9.94 -30.79 1.45
CA PRO A 235 9.40 -29.81 0.50
C PRO A 235 7.88 -29.66 0.56
N ALA A 236 7.15 -30.72 0.92
CA ALA A 236 5.70 -30.68 1.08
C ALA A 236 5.24 -29.85 2.29
N GLU A 237 6.05 -29.77 3.35
CA GLU A 237 5.77 -28.98 4.55
C GLU A 237 6.00 -27.49 4.29
N LEU A 238 7.08 -27.17 3.56
CA LEU A 238 7.37 -25.80 3.11
C LEU A 238 6.24 -25.24 2.24
N GLN A 239 5.72 -26.03 1.30
CA GLN A 239 4.63 -25.61 0.43
C GLN A 239 3.33 -25.37 1.22
N LYS A 240 2.94 -26.29 2.10
CA LYS A 240 1.75 -26.13 2.96
C LYS A 240 1.82 -24.85 3.80
N ARG A 241 3.02 -24.52 4.28
CA ARG A 241 3.23 -23.31 5.07
C ARG A 241 3.15 -22.03 4.24
N GLN A 242 3.73 -22.01 3.04
CA GLN A 242 3.56 -20.90 2.11
C GLN A 242 2.08 -20.66 1.78
N GLU A 243 1.32 -21.73 1.57
CA GLU A 243 -0.12 -21.67 1.34
C GLU A 243 -0.86 -21.14 2.58
N TYR A 244 -0.48 -21.56 3.78
CA TYR A 244 -1.04 -21.05 5.03
C TYR A 244 -0.82 -19.53 5.18
N LEU A 245 0.39 -19.03 4.96
CA LEU A 245 0.69 -17.60 5.08
C LEU A 245 0.00 -16.77 4.00
N ARG A 246 -0.10 -17.28 2.76
CA ARG A 246 -0.93 -16.67 1.71
C ARG A 246 -2.38 -16.60 2.15
N ALA A 247 -2.94 -17.67 2.72
CA ALA A 247 -4.31 -17.68 3.22
C ALA A 247 -4.53 -16.68 4.37
N GLN A 248 -3.57 -16.55 5.31
CA GLN A 248 -3.67 -15.56 6.40
C GLN A 248 -3.59 -14.11 5.87
N ARG A 249 -2.71 -13.85 4.89
CA ARG A 249 -2.63 -12.56 4.20
C ARG A 249 -3.94 -12.25 3.46
N ASP A 250 -4.49 -13.18 2.70
CA ASP A 250 -5.72 -12.97 1.93
C ASP A 250 -6.92 -12.73 2.87
N LYS A 251 -6.96 -13.44 4.01
CA LYS A 251 -7.92 -13.22 5.09
C LYS A 251 -7.79 -11.84 5.73
N LEU A 252 -6.56 -11.40 5.99
CA LEU A 252 -6.27 -10.05 6.47
C LEU A 252 -6.82 -8.99 5.49
N VAL A 253 -6.52 -9.11 4.20
CA VAL A 253 -7.03 -8.18 3.18
C VAL A 253 -8.56 -8.14 3.15
N ALA A 254 -9.21 -9.30 3.19
CA ALA A 254 -10.67 -9.38 3.21
C ALA A 254 -11.27 -8.67 4.43
N LEU A 255 -10.69 -8.87 5.62
CA LEU A 255 -11.13 -8.22 6.85
C LEU A 255 -10.88 -6.70 6.84
N LYS A 256 -9.74 -6.24 6.29
CA LYS A 256 -9.46 -4.79 6.12
C LYS A 256 -10.48 -4.14 5.20
N LYS A 257 -10.80 -4.78 4.06
CA LYS A 257 -11.84 -4.32 3.13
C LYS A 257 -13.21 -4.23 3.80
N GLU A 258 -13.59 -5.25 4.57
CA GLU A 258 -14.86 -5.25 5.30
C GLU A 258 -14.92 -4.15 6.37
N ALA A 259 -13.86 -3.98 7.15
CA ALA A 259 -13.74 -2.91 8.14
C ALA A 259 -13.85 -1.53 7.47
N ARG A 260 -13.12 -1.27 6.37
CA ARG A 260 -13.23 0.00 5.63
C ARG A 260 -14.65 0.24 5.13
N LYS A 261 -15.31 -0.79 4.59
CA LYS A 261 -16.72 -0.69 4.16
C LYS A 261 -17.64 -0.36 5.32
N LYS A 262 -17.43 -0.96 6.50
CA LYS A 262 -18.18 -0.62 7.72
C LYS A 262 -17.92 0.82 8.13
N HIS A 263 -16.68 1.27 8.23
CA HIS A 263 -16.37 2.65 8.63
C HIS A 263 -16.94 3.70 7.67
N LEU A 264 -16.92 3.45 6.36
CA LEU A 264 -17.54 4.32 5.35
C LEU A 264 -19.07 4.25 5.30
N GLY A 265 -19.66 3.17 5.82
CA GLY A 265 -21.10 2.96 5.92
C GLY A 265 -21.70 3.34 7.27
N SER A 266 -20.90 3.31 8.35
CA SER A 266 -21.36 3.48 9.74
C SER A 266 -21.75 4.92 10.08
N ASP A 267 -21.31 5.89 9.28
CA ASP A 267 -21.72 7.29 9.41
C ASP A 267 -23.20 7.54 8.97
N ASN A 268 -23.91 6.49 8.52
CA ASN A 268 -25.29 6.55 8.01
C ASN A 268 -26.30 5.81 8.88
N GLY A 269 -26.47 6.26 10.12
CA GLY A 269 -27.69 6.01 10.89
C GLY A 269 -28.86 6.83 10.35
N THR A 270 -29.43 6.46 9.19
CA THR A 270 -30.83 6.65 8.72
C THR A 270 -30.94 6.55 7.19
N LYS A 271 -31.98 5.84 6.70
CA LYS A 271 -32.28 5.65 5.26
C LYS A 271 -32.54 6.96 4.50
N ASP A 272 -32.82 8.06 5.20
CA ASP A 272 -33.13 9.37 4.60
C ASP A 272 -31.87 10.12 4.11
N LYS A 273 -30.69 9.88 4.70
CA LYS A 273 -29.43 10.54 4.28
C LYS A 273 -28.77 9.92 3.05
N ALA A 274 -29.13 8.69 2.68
CA ALA A 274 -28.60 8.03 1.47
C ALA A 274 -28.93 8.81 0.17
N LYS A 275 -30.02 9.57 0.16
CA LYS A 275 -30.38 10.45 -0.97
C LYS A 275 -29.52 11.72 -1.07
N VAL A 276 -29.00 12.22 0.06
CA VAL A 276 -28.24 13.49 0.15
C VAL A 276 -26.72 13.27 0.10
N ARG A 277 -26.26 12.01 0.12
CA ARG A 277 -24.82 11.68 0.08
C ARG A 277 -24.16 12.18 -1.23
N PRO A 278 -22.99 12.85 -1.15
CA PRO A 278 -22.20 13.26 -2.32
C PRO A 278 -21.85 12.07 -3.22
N LYS A 279 -21.67 12.31 -4.52
CA LYS A 279 -21.34 11.29 -5.52
C LYS A 279 -20.02 10.60 -5.22
N SER A 280 -18.98 11.34 -4.84
CA SER A 280 -17.67 10.80 -4.43
C SER A 280 -17.78 9.76 -3.31
N ALA A 281 -18.64 10.01 -2.33
CA ALA A 281 -18.85 9.09 -1.22
C ALA A 281 -19.67 7.86 -1.63
N LYS A 282 -20.61 7.99 -2.58
CA LYS A 282 -21.33 6.84 -3.18
C LYS A 282 -20.40 6.02 -4.07
N ALA A 283 -19.56 6.69 -4.86
CA ALA A 283 -18.54 6.09 -5.72
C ALA A 283 -17.55 5.26 -4.90
N ALA A 284 -17.04 5.80 -3.79
CA ALA A 284 -16.16 5.06 -2.88
C ALA A 284 -16.82 3.77 -2.34
N GLU A 285 -18.10 3.85 -1.94
CA GLU A 285 -18.85 2.68 -1.47
C GLU A 285 -19.07 1.64 -2.58
N ALA A 286 -19.40 2.10 -3.79
CA ALA A 286 -19.57 1.26 -4.97
C ALA A 286 -18.29 0.48 -5.31
N VAL A 287 -17.14 1.15 -5.34
CA VAL A 287 -15.82 0.52 -5.56
C VAL A 287 -15.52 -0.52 -4.48
N LEU A 288 -15.75 -0.21 -3.20
CA LEU A 288 -15.55 -1.16 -2.11
C LEU A 288 -16.51 -2.36 -2.18
N SER A 289 -17.68 -2.20 -2.80
CA SER A 289 -18.63 -3.28 -3.06
C SER A 289 -18.26 -4.16 -4.26
N GLY A 290 -17.24 -3.77 -5.03
CA GLY A 290 -16.73 -4.52 -6.18
C GLY A 290 -17.13 -3.96 -7.55
N GLU A 291 -17.74 -2.78 -7.60
CA GLU A 291 -18.03 -2.12 -8.88
C GLU A 291 -16.73 -1.62 -9.53
N LYS A 292 -16.52 -1.95 -10.81
CA LYS A 292 -15.33 -1.52 -11.55
C LYS A 292 -15.58 -0.12 -12.12
N PRO A 293 -14.78 0.88 -11.73
CA PRO A 293 -14.91 2.20 -12.30
C PRO A 293 -14.33 2.25 -13.71
N GLU A 294 -15.08 2.86 -14.63
CA GLU A 294 -14.57 3.28 -15.94
C GLU A 294 -14.55 4.80 -15.98
N SER A 295 -13.36 5.38 -16.13
CA SER A 295 -13.18 6.83 -16.25
C SER A 295 -11.92 7.11 -17.05
N GLN A 296 -11.94 8.20 -17.80
CA GLN A 296 -10.81 8.66 -18.62
C GLN A 296 -10.57 10.14 -18.32
N GLN A 297 -9.87 10.43 -17.22
CA GLN A 297 -9.58 11.79 -16.76
C GLN A 297 -8.06 12.04 -16.65
N LEU A 298 -7.33 11.55 -17.66
CA LEU A 298 -5.88 11.62 -17.74
C LEU A 298 -5.30 13.03 -17.51
N GLN A 299 -5.95 14.07 -18.04
CA GLN A 299 -5.47 15.45 -17.93
C GLN A 299 -5.45 15.92 -16.47
N LEU A 300 -6.49 15.61 -15.70
CA LEU A 300 -6.57 15.98 -14.29
C LEU A 300 -5.48 15.31 -13.48
N ARG A 301 -5.31 14.00 -13.70
CA ARG A 301 -4.31 13.21 -13.01
C ARG A 301 -2.89 13.71 -13.29
N LYS A 302 -2.61 14.11 -14.53
CA LYS A 302 -1.32 14.70 -14.90
C LYS A 302 -1.10 16.05 -14.23
N ALA A 303 -2.09 16.94 -14.26
CA ALA A 303 -2.00 18.25 -13.62
C ALA A 303 -1.73 18.14 -12.11
N LEU A 304 -2.42 17.21 -11.44
CA LEU A 304 -2.19 16.95 -10.01
C LEU A 304 -0.79 16.37 -9.75
N ALA A 305 -0.33 15.42 -10.56
CA ALA A 305 1.00 14.83 -10.43
C ALA A 305 2.14 15.84 -10.60
N GLU A 306 1.99 16.78 -11.55
CA GLU A 306 2.95 17.87 -11.76
C GLU A 306 3.00 18.82 -10.56
N ARG A 307 1.84 19.23 -10.04
CA ARG A 307 1.78 20.07 -8.83
C ARG A 307 2.40 19.38 -7.63
N LEU A 308 2.01 18.14 -7.37
CA LEU A 308 2.55 17.35 -6.27
C LEU A 308 4.08 17.18 -6.40
N LYS A 309 4.61 17.07 -7.61
CA LYS A 309 6.05 17.04 -7.85
C LYS A 309 6.76 18.34 -7.48
N THR A 310 6.15 19.49 -7.78
CA THR A 310 6.73 20.78 -7.35
C THR A 310 6.81 20.88 -5.82
N GLU A 311 5.79 20.43 -5.09
CA GLU A 311 5.76 20.43 -3.62
C GLU A 311 6.84 19.51 -3.00
N VAL A 312 6.99 18.28 -3.50
CA VAL A 312 7.99 17.33 -2.99
C VAL A 312 9.42 17.79 -3.27
N VAL A 313 9.66 18.41 -4.43
CA VAL A 313 10.99 18.92 -4.80
C VAL A 313 11.34 20.18 -4.01
N SER A 314 10.38 21.07 -3.76
CA SER A 314 10.57 22.25 -2.92
C SER A 314 10.84 21.90 -1.44
N ASN A 315 10.34 20.76 -0.95
CA ASN A 315 10.60 20.27 0.41
C ASN A 315 11.93 19.53 0.61
N LYS A 316 12.71 19.31 -0.46
CA LYS A 316 14.03 18.65 -0.40
C LYS A 316 15.21 19.65 -0.41
N ILE A 317 14.97 20.95 -0.24
CA ILE A 317 16.02 22.00 -0.20
C ILE A 317 16.16 22.56 1.20
#